data_AF-A0A2D8M1P8-F1
#
_entry.id   AF-A0A2D8M1P8-F1
#
_cell.length_a   1.000
_cell.length_b   1.000
_cell.length_c   1.000
_cell.angle_alpha   90.00
_cell.angle_beta   90.00
_cell.angle_gamma   90.00
#
_symmetry.space_group_name_H-M   'P 1'
#
loop_
_entity.id
_entity.type
_entity.pdbx_description
1 polymer ?
#
loop_
_entity_poly.entity_id
_entity_poly.type
_entity_poly.pdbx_seq_one_letter_code
_entity_poly.pdbx_strand_id
1 'polypeptide(L)'
;MKGMLFMSIAKRPLIANIKGKENSPLVEVEDNQATGKNPLLSDVSEIKRAGHQNIPLAKVIRKKCLECCCFQPGEVRKCHITDCALWPYRMGKNPFHSAKMKGK
;
A
#
# COMPACT_ATOMS: atom_id res chain seq x y z
N MET A 1 27.93 -36.97 15.53
CA MET A 1 27.68 -35.81 16.42
C MET A 1 28.47 -34.62 15.92
N LYS A 2 27.88 -33.42 15.97
CA LYS A 2 28.40 -32.09 15.55
C LYS A 2 28.31 -31.87 14.04
N GLY A 3 27.56 -30.92 13.51
CA GLY A 3 26.67 -29.93 14.08
C GLY A 3 26.06 -29.21 12.88
N MET A 4 24.73 -29.16 12.82
CA MET A 4 24.00 -28.33 11.86
C MET A 4 24.50 -26.90 12.02
N LEU A 5 25.24 -26.40 11.03
CA LEU A 5 25.52 -24.98 10.90
C LEU A 5 24.19 -24.33 10.49
N PHE A 6 23.38 -23.96 11.48
CA PHE A 6 22.31 -22.99 11.29
C PHE A 6 22.99 -21.71 10.78
N MET A 7 23.04 -21.55 9.46
CA MET A 7 23.35 -20.26 8.88
C MET A 7 22.23 -19.33 9.32
N SER A 8 22.53 -18.55 10.37
CA SER A 8 21.69 -17.48 10.89
C SER A 8 21.16 -16.72 9.68
N ILE A 9 19.84 -16.78 9.50
CA ILE A 9 19.12 -15.92 8.57
C ILE A 9 19.51 -14.51 9.01
N ALA A 10 20.46 -13.90 8.30
CA ALA A 10 20.83 -12.53 8.52
C ALA A 10 19.52 -11.76 8.39
N LYS A 11 19.02 -11.23 9.52
CA LYS A 11 17.91 -10.29 9.55
C LYS A 11 18.34 -9.17 8.63
N ARG A 12 17.93 -9.25 7.36
CA ARG A 12 18.18 -8.22 6.36
C ARG A 12 17.57 -6.97 6.99
N PRO A 13 18.37 -5.99 7.42
CA PRO A 13 17.80 -4.93 8.21
C PRO A 13 16.89 -4.16 7.24
N LEU A 14 15.63 -3.95 7.63
CA LEU A 14 14.58 -3.27 6.86
C LEU A 14 14.92 -1.81 6.50
N ILE A 15 16.14 -1.36 6.81
CA ILE A 15 16.65 0.00 6.69
C ILE A 15 17.28 0.33 5.32
N ALA A 16 17.46 -0.65 4.43
CA ALA A 16 18.16 -0.40 3.15
C ALA A 16 17.39 0.44 2.11
N ASN A 17 16.15 0.88 2.41
CA ASN A 17 15.32 1.69 1.50
C ASN A 17 14.73 2.96 2.15
N ILE A 18 15.28 3.40 3.29
CA ILE A 18 14.75 4.56 4.02
C ILE A 18 15.27 5.90 3.47
N LYS A 19 16.47 5.95 2.87
CA LYS A 19 17.12 7.21 2.46
C LYS A 19 16.16 8.12 1.67
N GLY A 20 15.66 9.17 2.33
CA GLY A 20 14.82 10.23 1.76
C GLY A 20 13.37 10.29 2.26
N LYS A 21 12.87 9.28 2.99
CA LYS A 21 11.50 9.31 3.54
C LYS A 21 11.42 9.87 4.96
N GLU A 22 12.52 9.88 5.70
CA GLU A 22 12.67 10.54 7.00
C GLU A 22 12.37 12.05 6.94
N ASN A 23 12.55 12.67 5.77
CA ASN A 23 12.28 14.09 5.53
C ASN A 23 10.83 14.38 5.11
N SER A 24 9.97 13.36 5.06
CA SER A 24 8.55 13.55 4.74
C SER A 24 7.86 14.27 5.90
N PRO A 25 6.98 15.25 5.64
CA PRO A 25 6.19 15.88 6.71
C PRO A 25 5.22 14.92 7.40
N LEU A 26 5.02 13.72 6.84
CA LEU A 26 4.17 12.65 7.37
C LEU A 26 4.95 11.60 8.19
N VAL A 27 6.21 11.86 8.52
CA VAL A 27 7.05 11.00 9.35
C VAL A 27 7.52 11.78 10.58
N GLU A 28 7.56 11.12 11.72
CA GLU A 28 8.15 11.60 12.98
C GLU A 28 9.39 10.75 13.27
N VAL A 29 10.45 11.39 13.76
CA VAL A 29 11.70 10.70 14.10
C VAL A 29 12.04 11.01 15.55
N GLU A 30 12.05 9.97 16.38
CA GLU A 30 12.45 10.02 17.79
C GLU A 30 13.40 8.86 18.06
N ASP A 31 14.48 9.09 18.81
CA ASP A 31 15.47 8.04 19.18
C ASP A 31 15.97 7.17 18.01
N ASN A 32 16.18 7.78 16.84
CA ASN A 32 16.56 7.11 15.58
C ASN A 32 15.50 6.14 15.01
N GLN A 33 14.26 6.22 15.47
CA GLN A 33 13.13 5.48 14.94
C GLN A 33 12.20 6.40 14.15
N ALA A 34 11.96 6.07 12.88
CA ALA A 34 11.00 6.77 12.03
C ALA A 34 9.61 6.12 12.14
N THR A 35 8.61 6.89 12.56
CA THR A 35 7.21 6.46 12.69
C THR A 35 6.33 7.29 11.77
N GLY A 36 5.36 6.67 11.10
CA GLY A 36 4.41 7.40 10.26
C GLY A 36 3.36 8.13 11.10
N LYS A 37 3.11 9.41 10.82
CA LYS A 37 2.06 10.18 11.48
C LYS A 37 0.68 9.60 11.20
N ASN A 38 -0.24 9.76 12.15
CA ASN A 38 -1.66 9.47 11.91
C ASN A 38 -2.23 10.51 10.92
N PRO A 39 -2.66 10.13 9.70
CA PRO A 39 -3.18 11.11 8.73
C PRO A 39 -4.46 11.81 9.19
N LEU A 40 -5.21 11.22 10.13
CA LEU A 40 -6.42 11.84 10.69
C LEU A 40 -6.12 12.98 11.66
N LEU A 41 -4.89 13.02 12.18
CA LEU A 41 -4.41 14.07 13.10
C LEU A 41 -3.39 15.00 12.42
N SER A 42 -3.04 14.72 11.16
CA SER A 42 -2.08 15.50 10.39
C SER A 42 -2.77 16.67 9.68
N ASP A 43 -2.04 17.76 9.49
CA ASP A 43 -2.54 18.89 8.71
C ASP A 43 -2.69 18.49 7.22
N VAL A 44 -3.81 18.88 6.61
CA VAL A 44 -4.15 18.51 5.24
C VAL A 44 -3.16 19.10 4.22
N SER A 45 -2.57 20.26 4.52
CA SER A 45 -1.56 20.87 3.65
C SER A 45 -0.29 20.02 3.62
N GLU A 46 0.14 19.43 4.75
CA GLU A 46 1.27 18.48 4.78
C GLU A 46 0.99 17.25 3.94
N ILE A 47 -0.21 16.68 4.08
CA ILE A 47 -0.65 15.51 3.30
C ILE A 47 -0.58 15.81 1.79
N LYS A 48 -1.04 17.01 1.39
CA LYS A 48 -0.96 17.46 -0.01
C LYS A 48 0.48 17.69 -0.47
N ARG A 49 1.33 18.33 0.34
CA ARG A 49 2.74 18.58 0.01
C ARG A 49 3.54 17.28 -0.12
N ALA A 50 3.18 16.24 0.63
CA ALA A 50 3.71 14.89 0.45
C ALA A 50 3.19 14.17 -0.83
N GLY A 51 2.37 14.84 -1.66
CA GLY A 51 1.90 14.35 -2.95
C GLY A 51 0.60 13.55 -2.90
N HIS A 52 -0.07 13.50 -1.75
CA HIS A 52 -1.37 12.82 -1.65
C HIS A 52 -2.50 13.71 -2.16
N GLN A 53 -3.40 13.11 -2.92
CA GLN A 53 -4.55 13.79 -3.53
C GLN A 53 -5.86 13.21 -2.99
N ASN A 54 -6.91 14.02 -2.95
CA ASN A 54 -8.26 13.54 -2.70
C ASN A 54 -8.81 12.87 -3.96
N ILE A 55 -8.67 11.55 -4.04
CA ILE A 55 -9.19 10.73 -5.14
C ILE A 55 -10.18 9.69 -4.60
N PRO A 56 -11.19 9.29 -5.39
CA PRO A 56 -12.15 8.27 -4.97
C PRO A 56 -11.45 6.98 -4.52
N LEU A 57 -11.92 6.39 -3.42
CA LEU A 57 -11.30 5.22 -2.80
C LEU A 57 -11.10 4.04 -3.77
N ALA A 58 -12.06 3.79 -4.66
CA ALA A 58 -11.94 2.75 -5.68
C ALA A 58 -10.74 2.99 -6.63
N LYS A 59 -10.40 4.25 -6.94
CA LYS A 59 -9.20 4.58 -7.73
C LYS A 59 -7.91 4.38 -6.92
N VAL A 60 -7.91 4.69 -5.63
CA VAL A 60 -6.78 4.40 -4.71
C VAL A 60 -6.50 2.89 -4.70
N ILE A 61 -7.54 2.09 -4.51
CA ILE A 61 -7.43 0.62 -4.50
C ILE A 61 -6.91 0.11 -5.85
N ARG A 62 -7.40 0.65 -6.97
CA ARG A 62 -6.89 0.26 -8.29
C ARG A 62 -5.41 0.59 -8.48
N LYS A 63 -4.90 1.72 -7.97
CA LYS A 63 -3.45 2.00 -7.97
C LYS A 63 -2.69 0.91 -7.21
N LYS A 64 -3.19 0.47 -6.05
CA LYS A 64 -2.58 -0.62 -5.29
C LYS A 64 -2.61 -1.95 -6.03
N CYS A 65 -3.70 -2.27 -6.72
CA CYS A 65 -3.76 -3.46 -7.57
C CYS A 65 -2.76 -3.40 -8.72
N LEU A 66 -2.58 -2.23 -9.34
CA LEU A 66 -1.54 -2.04 -10.37
C LEU A 66 -0.16 -2.27 -9.78
N GLU A 67 0.18 -1.69 -8.63
CA GLU A 67 1.45 -1.95 -7.94
C GLU A 67 1.66 -3.45 -7.65
N CYS A 68 0.62 -4.14 -7.15
CA CYS A 68 0.65 -5.58 -6.87
C CYS A 68 0.91 -6.44 -8.11
N CYS A 69 0.42 -5.99 -9.28
CA CYS A 69 0.58 -6.67 -10.56
C CYS A 69 1.69 -6.04 -11.42
N CYS A 70 2.74 -5.47 -10.81
CA CYS A 70 3.88 -4.87 -11.52
C CYS A 70 3.48 -3.84 -12.60
N PHE A 71 2.46 -3.05 -12.30
CA PHE A 71 1.84 -2.05 -13.17
C PHE A 71 1.26 -2.60 -14.49
N GLN A 72 0.95 -3.90 -14.57
CA GLN A 72 0.36 -4.53 -15.75
C GLN A 72 -1.18 -4.62 -15.63
N PRO A 73 -1.96 -3.80 -16.37
CA PRO A 73 -3.42 -3.81 -16.27
C PRO A 73 -4.05 -5.15 -16.68
N GLY A 74 -3.42 -5.86 -17.62
CA GLY A 74 -3.84 -7.19 -18.06
C GLY A 74 -3.79 -8.22 -16.93
N GLU A 75 -2.77 -8.15 -16.08
CA GLU A 75 -2.60 -9.04 -14.93
C GLU A 75 -3.59 -8.69 -13.81
N VAL A 76 -3.90 -7.40 -13.59
CA VAL A 76 -4.99 -7.01 -12.68
C VAL A 76 -6.33 -7.60 -13.12
N ARG A 77 -6.59 -7.68 -14.43
CA ARG A 77 -7.79 -8.29 -14.98
C ARG A 77 -7.82 -9.81 -14.76
N LYS A 78 -6.68 -10.49 -14.91
CA LYS A 78 -6.53 -11.95 -14.75
C LYS A 78 -6.36 -12.40 -13.29
N CYS A 79 -6.20 -11.47 -12.35
CA CYS A 79 -5.98 -11.80 -10.93
C CYS A 79 -7.09 -12.70 -10.36
N HIS A 80 -6.69 -13.90 -9.93
CA HIS A 80 -7.57 -14.96 -9.41
C HIS A 80 -7.54 -15.07 -7.87
N ILE A 81 -6.85 -14.16 -7.18
CA ILE A 81 -6.73 -14.13 -5.71
C ILE A 81 -8.02 -13.53 -5.13
N THR A 82 -9.09 -14.32 -5.11
CA THR A 82 -10.45 -13.88 -4.76
C THR A 82 -10.66 -13.65 -3.27
N ASP A 83 -9.79 -14.19 -2.42
CA ASP A 83 -9.70 -13.95 -0.97
C ASP A 83 -9.07 -12.59 -0.63
N CYS A 84 -8.49 -11.90 -1.62
CA CYS A 84 -7.99 -10.54 -1.44
C CYS A 84 -9.15 -9.57 -1.16
N ALA A 85 -9.10 -8.87 -0.02
CA ALA A 85 -10.10 -7.86 0.35
C ALA A 85 -10.27 -6.73 -0.69
N LEU A 86 -9.25 -6.49 -1.53
CA LEU A 86 -9.30 -5.48 -2.59
C LEU A 86 -9.90 -6.00 -3.91
N TRP A 87 -10.06 -7.33 -4.05
CA TRP A 87 -10.49 -7.97 -5.30
C TRP A 87 -11.80 -7.41 -5.88
N PRO A 88 -12.85 -7.11 -5.10
CA PRO A 88 -14.09 -6.52 -5.63
C PRO A 88 -13.88 -5.16 -6.30
N TYR A 89 -12.85 -4.42 -5.89
CA TYR A 89 -12.58 -3.05 -6.30
C TYR A 89 -11.46 -2.93 -7.34
N ARG A 90 -10.80 -4.04 -7.69
CA ARG A 90 -9.60 -4.04 -8.54
C ARG A 90 -9.79 -3.39 -9.92
N MET A 91 -11.04 -3.31 -10.40
CA MET A 91 -11.44 -2.64 -11.64
C MET A 91 -11.69 -1.12 -11.49
N GLY A 92 -11.42 -0.54 -10.31
CA GLY A 92 -11.52 0.90 -10.08
C GLY A 92 -12.95 1.41 -9.86
N LYS A 93 -13.88 0.51 -9.57
CA LYS A 93 -15.28 0.82 -9.23
C LYS A 93 -15.68 0.03 -7.99
N ASN A 94 -16.67 0.55 -7.25
CA ASN A 94 -17.25 -0.15 -6.12
C ASN A 94 -18.51 -0.90 -6.58
N PRO A 95 -18.49 -2.24 -6.67
CA PRO A 95 -19.64 -3.02 -7.15
C PRO A 95 -20.83 -2.97 -6.18
N PHE A 96 -20.62 -2.56 -4.93
CA PHE A 96 -21.66 -2.46 -3.90
C PHE A 96 -22.35 -1.09 -3.87
N HIS A 97 -21.88 -0.11 -4.65
CA HIS A 97 -22.39 1.27 -4.64
C HIS A 97 -23.14 1.68 -5.92
N SER A 98 -23.60 0.74 -6.74
CA SER A 98 -24.46 1.05 -7.88
C SER A 98 -25.92 0.66 -7.61
N ALA A 99 -26.78 1.67 -7.54
CA ALA A 99 -28.25 1.60 -7.52
C ALA A 99 -28.89 0.89 -8.74
N LYS A 100 -28.11 0.23 -9.61
CA LYS A 100 -28.56 -0.53 -10.78
C LYS A 100 -27.59 -1.67 -11.11
N MET A 101 -27.31 -2.57 -10.16
CA MET A 101 -26.92 -3.92 -10.56
C MET A 101 -28.22 -4.64 -10.96
N LYS A 102 -28.68 -4.46 -12.21
CA LYS A 102 -29.74 -5.32 -12.75
C LYS A 102 -29.16 -6.74 -12.74
N GLY A 103 -29.61 -7.56 -11.79
CA GLY A 103 -29.44 -8.99 -11.86
C GLY A 103 -29.96 -9.45 -13.21
N LYS A 104 -29.10 -10.13 -13.96
CA LYS A 104 -29.51 -10.92 -15.09
C LYS A 104 -29.44 -12.38 -14.66
#